data_AF-A0A8B8S3K1-F1
#
_entry.id   AF-A0A8B8S3K1-F1
#
_cell.length_a   1.000
_cell.length_b   1.000
_cell.length_c   1.000
_cell.angle_alpha   90.00
_cell.angle_beta   90.00
_cell.angle_gamma   90.00
#
_symmetry.space_group_name_H-M   'P 1'
#
loop_
_entity.id
_entity.type
_entity.pdbx_description
1 polymer ?
#
loop_
_entity_poly.entity_id
_entity_poly.type
_entity_poly.pdbx_seq_one_letter_code
_entity_poly.pdbx_strand_id
1 'polypeptide(L)'
;MAAPPLGHLVLTHLLVALFGMGSWAAINGIWVELPVVVKDLPEAAAFQGLLLLLPSPPSVPAGGPGPGLRVGTPGAEEEEKEEASPLQESPSRVASSTPSPDLAAHRLLSARGACLLGLLAVTNALTNGVLPAVQSYSCLPYGRLAYHLAVVLGSAANPLACFLAMGVLCRSLAGLGSLSLLGMLFGAYLMTLAVLSPCPPLVGTSAGVVLVVVSWVLCLGVFSYVKVAASSLLHGGGQPALLAAGVAIQVGSLLGAVAMFPPTSIYHVFQSGKDCVDLCSS
;
A
#
# COMPACT_ATOMS: atom_id res chain seq x y z
N MET A 1 32.22 -5.80 -26.33
CA MET A 1 31.36 -4.66 -25.94
C MET A 1 32.05 -3.93 -24.79
N ALA A 2 32.26 -2.62 -24.89
CA ALA A 2 32.80 -1.84 -23.78
C ALA A 2 31.70 -1.62 -22.73
N ALA A 3 32.04 -1.71 -21.44
CA ALA A 3 31.11 -1.36 -20.38
C ALA A 3 30.77 0.14 -20.45
N PRO A 4 29.50 0.55 -20.25
CA PRO A 4 29.13 1.96 -20.25
C PRO A 4 29.87 2.69 -19.11
N PRO A 5 30.31 3.96 -19.32
CA PRO A 5 31.00 4.71 -18.28
C PRO A 5 30.06 4.91 -17.08
N LEU A 6 30.62 4.82 -15.87
CA LEU A 6 29.87 4.83 -14.60
C LEU A 6 28.84 5.97 -14.50
N GLY A 7 29.19 7.17 -14.99
CA GLY A 7 28.29 8.32 -15.01
C GLY A 7 27.04 8.14 -15.88
N HIS A 8 27.12 7.39 -16.98
CA HIS A 8 25.97 7.11 -17.84
C HIS A 8 25.01 6.09 -17.20
N LEU A 9 25.54 5.16 -16.39
CA LEU A 9 24.73 4.22 -15.61
C LEU A 9 24.03 4.92 -14.44
N VAL A 10 24.74 5.81 -13.73
CA VAL A 10 24.15 6.64 -12.67
C VAL A 10 23.08 7.59 -13.24
N LEU A 11 23.34 8.20 -14.41
CA LEU A 11 22.38 9.07 -15.08
C LEU A 11 21.12 8.31 -15.51
N THR A 12 21.23 7.11 -16.10
CA THR A 12 20.03 6.33 -16.46
C THR A 12 19.24 5.89 -15.23
N HIS A 13 19.89 5.48 -14.14
CA HIS A 13 19.20 5.19 -12.88
C HIS A 13 18.47 6.43 -12.32
N LEU A 14 19.10 7.61 -12.31
CA LEU A 14 18.47 8.85 -11.88
C LEU A 14 17.27 9.23 -12.76
N LEU A 15 17.40 9.12 -14.10
CA LEU A 15 16.32 9.45 -15.03
C LEU A 15 15.12 8.49 -14.93
N VAL A 16 15.37 7.18 -14.90
CA VAL A 16 14.31 6.16 -14.72
C VAL A 16 13.59 6.37 -13.40
N ALA A 17 14.34 6.63 -12.34
CA ALA A 17 13.77 6.83 -11.02
C ALA A 17 12.99 8.15 -10.94
N LEU A 18 13.48 9.25 -11.54
CA LEU A 18 12.78 10.54 -11.61
C LEU A 18 11.46 10.43 -12.38
N PHE A 19 11.47 9.71 -13.51
CA PHE A 19 10.27 9.37 -14.27
C PHE A 19 9.28 8.53 -13.44
N GLY A 20 9.78 7.58 -12.65
CA GLY A 20 8.99 6.82 -11.69
C GLY A 20 8.34 7.70 -10.61
N MET A 21 9.07 8.67 -10.06
CA MET A 21 8.50 9.64 -9.11
C MET A 21 7.41 10.49 -9.74
N GLY A 22 7.66 11.03 -10.94
CA GLY A 22 6.71 11.87 -11.66
C GLY A 22 5.41 11.12 -11.98
N SER A 23 5.53 9.88 -12.48
CA SER A 23 4.39 9.01 -12.78
C SER A 23 3.57 8.69 -11.52
N TRP A 24 4.23 8.35 -10.42
CA TRP A 24 3.54 8.04 -9.16
C TRP A 24 2.92 9.27 -8.50
N ALA A 25 3.62 10.41 -8.50
CA ALA A 25 3.10 11.67 -8.01
C ALA A 25 1.89 12.15 -8.82
N ALA A 26 1.89 11.95 -10.15
CA ALA A 26 0.74 12.26 -11.00
C ALA A 26 -0.48 11.40 -10.66
N ILE A 27 -0.30 10.09 -10.46
CA ILE A 27 -1.40 9.18 -10.05
C ILE A 27 -2.01 9.60 -8.71
N ASN A 28 -1.17 9.93 -7.71
CA ASN A 28 -1.66 10.37 -6.40
C ASN A 28 -2.26 11.78 -6.46
N GLY A 29 -1.69 12.69 -7.27
CA GLY A 29 -2.24 14.02 -7.50
C GLY A 29 -3.64 13.97 -8.11
N ILE A 30 -3.86 13.13 -9.13
CA ILE A 30 -5.19 12.86 -9.69
C ILE A 30 -6.13 12.33 -8.60
N TRP A 31 -5.68 11.40 -7.75
CA TRP A 31 -6.49 10.85 -6.66
C TRP A 31 -6.86 11.88 -5.58
N VAL A 32 -5.97 12.84 -5.30
CA VAL A 32 -6.18 13.93 -4.33
C VAL A 32 -7.10 15.01 -4.88
N GLU A 33 -7.04 15.29 -6.19
CA GLU A 33 -7.89 16.26 -6.89
C GLU A 33 -9.24 15.67 -7.36
N LEU A 34 -9.38 14.34 -7.44
CA LEU A 34 -10.62 13.68 -7.86
C LEU A 34 -11.86 14.15 -7.07
N PRO A 35 -11.83 14.34 -5.73
CA PRO A 35 -12.97 14.85 -4.96
C PRO A 35 -13.28 16.35 -5.19
N VAL A 36 -12.39 17.09 -5.86
CA VAL A 36 -12.62 18.46 -6.32
C VAL A 36 -13.27 18.40 -7.71
N VAL A 37 -12.63 17.71 -8.66
CA VAL A 37 -13.10 17.56 -10.04
C VAL A 37 -14.50 16.92 -10.13
N VAL A 38 -14.82 15.96 -9.26
CA VAL A 38 -16.14 15.31 -9.21
C VAL A 38 -17.27 16.27 -8.82
N LYS A 39 -16.99 17.40 -8.14
CA LYS A 39 -18.05 18.36 -7.77
C LYS A 39 -18.60 19.17 -8.95
N ASP A 40 -17.78 19.33 -9.99
CA ASP A 40 -18.12 20.08 -11.20
C ASP A 40 -18.60 19.17 -12.34
N LEU A 41 -18.62 17.85 -12.12
CA LEU A 41 -19.07 16.84 -13.08
C LEU A 41 -20.50 16.35 -12.77
N PRO A 42 -21.42 16.32 -13.76
CA PRO A 42 -22.79 15.81 -13.57
C PRO A 42 -22.84 14.30 -13.26
N GLU A 43 -21.72 13.59 -13.36
CA GLU A 43 -21.60 12.14 -13.15
C GLU A 43 -21.31 11.74 -11.70
N ALA A 44 -21.16 12.68 -10.76
CA ALA A 44 -20.96 12.38 -9.33
C ALA A 44 -22.03 11.44 -8.75
N ALA A 45 -23.28 11.64 -9.16
CA ALA A 45 -24.41 10.79 -8.79
C ALA A 45 -24.31 9.37 -9.37
N ALA A 46 -23.70 9.20 -10.56
CA ALA A 46 -23.50 7.90 -11.18
C ALA A 46 -22.42 7.08 -10.45
N PHE A 47 -21.35 7.73 -9.97
CA PHE A 47 -20.31 7.05 -9.20
C PHE A 47 -20.78 6.63 -7.80
N GLN A 48 -21.58 7.48 -7.12
CA GLN A 48 -22.27 7.09 -5.88
C GLN A 48 -23.32 5.99 -6.14
N GLY A 49 -24.02 6.02 -7.28
CA GLY A 49 -24.92 4.97 -7.71
C GLY A 49 -24.22 3.62 -7.94
N LEU A 50 -23.02 3.63 -8.55
CA LEU A 50 -22.24 2.39 -8.77
C LEU A 50 -21.84 1.70 -7.46
N LEU A 51 -21.50 2.48 -6.42
CA LEU A 51 -21.19 1.94 -5.08
C LEU A 51 -22.41 1.30 -4.40
N LEU A 52 -23.61 1.81 -4.68
CA LEU A 52 -24.88 1.23 -4.20
C LEU A 52 -25.37 0.04 -5.06
N LEU A 53 -24.83 -0.13 -6.27
CA LEU A 53 -25.13 -1.25 -7.18
C LEU A 53 -24.19 -2.46 -7.00
N LEU A 54 -23.24 -2.40 -6.05
CA LEU A 54 -22.45 -3.58 -5.66
C LEU A 54 -23.39 -4.66 -5.10
N PRO A 55 -23.44 -5.87 -5.70
CA PRO A 55 -24.34 -6.92 -5.22
C PRO A 55 -24.02 -7.30 -3.78
N SER A 56 -25.03 -7.33 -2.92
CA SER A 56 -24.95 -7.97 -1.61
C SER A 56 -24.45 -9.42 -1.78
N PRO A 57 -23.50 -9.91 -0.97
CA PRO A 57 -22.98 -11.26 -1.10
C PRO A 57 -24.13 -12.28 -0.98
N PRO A 58 -24.19 -13.31 -1.84
CA PRO A 58 -25.33 -14.22 -1.88
C PRO A 58 -25.48 -14.96 -0.56
N SER A 59 -26.69 -14.89 0.01
CA SER A 59 -27.09 -15.63 1.21
C SER A 59 -27.03 -17.13 0.94
N VAL A 60 -26.23 -17.85 1.73
CA VAL A 60 -26.11 -19.32 1.71
C VAL A 60 -27.33 -19.97 2.37
N PRO A 61 -28.04 -20.89 1.71
CA PRO A 61 -28.89 -21.88 2.35
C PRO A 61 -28.10 -23.18 2.58
N ALA A 62 -28.35 -23.87 3.71
CA ALA A 62 -27.62 -25.07 4.12
C ALA A 62 -28.39 -26.39 3.86
N GLY A 63 -27.64 -27.49 3.71
CA GLY A 63 -28.14 -28.88 3.63
C GLY A 63 -28.38 -29.39 2.20
N GLY A 64 -28.06 -30.64 1.82
CA GLY A 64 -27.46 -31.79 2.52
C GLY A 64 -26.87 -32.82 1.51
N PRO A 65 -26.41 -34.01 1.93
CA PRO A 65 -25.48 -34.84 1.14
C PRO A 65 -26.10 -36.01 0.34
N GLY A 66 -25.50 -36.37 -0.81
CA GLY A 66 -25.76 -37.64 -1.54
C GLY A 66 -25.02 -37.76 -2.90
N PRO A 67 -24.65 -38.97 -3.42
CA PRO A 67 -23.56 -39.12 -4.40
C PRO A 67 -23.85 -39.83 -5.75
N GLY A 68 -22.93 -39.67 -6.73
CA GLY A 68 -22.77 -40.45 -7.98
C GLY A 68 -23.20 -39.73 -9.28
N LEU A 69 -22.91 -40.18 -10.53
CA LEU A 69 -21.80 -40.99 -11.08
C LEU A 69 -21.84 -40.98 -12.65
N ARG A 70 -20.87 -40.29 -13.31
CA ARG A 70 -20.23 -40.60 -14.63
C ARG A 70 -21.01 -40.63 -15.99
N VAL A 71 -20.27 -40.31 -17.08
CA VAL A 71 -20.51 -40.56 -18.55
C VAL A 71 -21.47 -39.56 -19.26
N GLY A 72 -21.23 -39.03 -20.47
CA GLY A 72 -20.09 -39.10 -21.42
C GLY A 72 -20.25 -38.15 -22.66
N THR A 73 -19.20 -38.03 -23.48
CA THR A 73 -19.05 -37.25 -24.76
C THR A 73 -19.62 -38.04 -26.00
N PRO A 74 -19.52 -37.62 -27.31
CA PRO A 74 -18.87 -36.46 -27.98
C PRO A 74 -19.65 -35.74 -29.14
N GLY A 75 -19.02 -34.72 -29.75
CA GLY A 75 -19.31 -34.08 -31.06
C GLY A 75 -18.70 -32.65 -31.08
N ALA A 76 -17.64 -32.28 -31.81
CA ALA A 76 -17.37 -32.31 -33.26
C ALA A 76 -18.26 -31.31 -34.05
N GLU A 77 -17.81 -30.55 -35.05
CA GLU A 77 -16.47 -30.32 -35.66
C GLU A 77 -16.00 -28.85 -35.40
N GLU A 78 -14.94 -28.21 -35.95
CA GLU A 78 -13.88 -28.57 -36.91
C GLU A 78 -12.52 -27.87 -36.56
N GLU A 79 -11.89 -27.08 -37.46
CA GLU A 79 -10.55 -26.45 -37.30
C GLU A 79 -10.48 -25.00 -37.82
N GLU A 80 -9.50 -24.20 -37.36
CA GLU A 80 -8.52 -23.61 -38.30
C GLU A 80 -7.16 -23.38 -37.62
N LYS A 81 -6.07 -23.68 -38.33
CA LYS A 81 -4.67 -23.54 -37.90
C LYS A 81 -4.01 -22.35 -38.58
N GLU A 82 -3.06 -21.71 -37.89
CA GLU A 82 -1.84 -21.28 -38.58
C GLU A 82 -0.62 -21.57 -37.70
N GLU A 83 0.40 -22.22 -38.28
CA GLU A 83 1.58 -22.75 -37.60
C GLU A 83 2.83 -22.44 -38.43
N ALA A 84 3.80 -21.70 -37.86
CA ALA A 84 5.23 -21.73 -38.19
C ALA A 84 6.00 -20.66 -37.38
N SER A 85 7.20 -20.90 -36.84
CA SER A 85 7.90 -22.16 -36.52
C SER A 85 9.01 -21.86 -35.49
N PRO A 86 9.56 -22.85 -34.76
CA PRO A 86 10.41 -22.61 -33.59
C PRO A 86 11.90 -22.51 -33.92
N LEU A 87 12.67 -21.80 -33.06
CA LEU A 87 14.12 -21.95 -33.01
C LEU A 87 14.49 -23.01 -31.96
N GLN A 88 15.08 -24.09 -32.44
CA GLN A 88 15.35 -25.32 -31.70
C GLN A 88 16.70 -25.26 -30.96
N GLU A 89 16.68 -25.22 -29.62
CA GLU A 89 17.85 -25.64 -28.84
C GLU A 89 17.84 -27.17 -28.65
N SER A 90 18.97 -27.80 -28.90
CA SER A 90 19.12 -29.26 -28.93
C SER A 90 19.41 -29.83 -27.52
N PRO A 91 18.98 -31.06 -27.18
CA PRO A 91 18.89 -31.49 -25.78
C PRO A 91 20.18 -32.14 -25.26
N SER A 92 20.83 -31.55 -24.25
CA SER A 92 21.76 -32.30 -23.36
C SER A 92 22.24 -31.54 -22.11
N ARG A 93 21.37 -31.39 -21.11
CA ARG A 93 21.75 -31.56 -19.69
C ARG A 93 20.51 -31.64 -18.79
N VAL A 94 20.00 -32.86 -18.62
CA VAL A 94 19.03 -33.18 -17.56
C VAL A 94 19.76 -33.14 -16.22
N ALA A 95 19.78 -31.95 -15.63
CA ALA A 95 19.93 -31.72 -14.20
C ALA A 95 18.78 -30.80 -13.78
N SER A 96 17.57 -31.30 -13.93
CA SER A 96 16.33 -30.61 -13.53
C SER A 96 16.25 -30.53 -12.00
N SER A 97 16.97 -29.57 -11.42
CA SER A 97 16.64 -29.03 -10.11
C SER A 97 15.32 -28.26 -10.20
N THR A 98 14.23 -29.02 -10.26
CA THR A 98 12.90 -28.53 -9.90
C THR A 98 13.03 -27.85 -8.54
N PRO A 99 12.61 -26.58 -8.37
CA PRO A 99 12.55 -25.98 -7.06
C PRO A 99 11.51 -26.77 -6.26
N SER A 100 11.96 -27.63 -5.33
CA SER A 100 11.03 -28.42 -4.53
C SER A 100 10.08 -27.46 -3.78
N PRO A 101 8.76 -27.61 -3.91
CA PRO A 101 7.79 -26.73 -3.26
C PRO A 101 8.00 -26.71 -1.73
N ASP A 102 8.48 -27.82 -1.16
CA ASP A 102 8.79 -27.93 0.27
C ASP A 102 9.87 -26.94 0.70
N LEU A 103 10.93 -26.75 -0.08
CA LEU A 103 12.04 -25.85 0.28
C LEU A 103 11.58 -24.38 0.28
N ALA A 104 10.71 -24.01 -0.65
CA ALA A 104 10.11 -22.68 -0.69
C ALA A 104 9.14 -22.45 0.49
N ALA A 105 8.29 -23.43 0.80
CA ALA A 105 7.41 -23.39 1.96
C ALA A 105 8.18 -23.24 3.29
N HIS A 106 9.22 -24.06 3.51
CA HIS A 106 10.07 -23.97 4.70
C HIS A 106 10.79 -22.61 4.81
N ARG A 107 11.18 -22.00 3.70
CA ARG A 107 11.82 -20.67 3.70
C ARG A 107 10.84 -19.53 4.02
N LEU A 108 9.55 -19.70 3.70
CA LEU A 108 8.48 -18.76 4.05
C LEU A 108 8.01 -18.92 5.51
N LEU A 109 7.85 -20.16 5.98
CA LEU A 109 7.57 -20.47 7.38
C LEU A 109 8.74 -20.19 8.32
N SER A 110 9.96 -19.99 7.80
CA SER A 110 11.10 -19.50 8.58
C SER A 110 10.71 -18.21 9.32
N ALA A 111 11.06 -18.11 10.61
CA ALA A 111 10.72 -16.96 11.45
C ALA A 111 11.11 -15.60 10.83
N ARG A 112 12.18 -15.55 10.03
CA ARG A 112 12.58 -14.35 9.26
C ARG A 112 11.58 -14.01 8.15
N GLY A 113 11.11 -14.99 7.39
CA GLY A 113 10.11 -14.83 6.34
C GLY A 113 8.77 -14.38 6.92
N ALA A 114 8.29 -15.10 7.94
CA ALA A 114 7.07 -14.75 8.68
C ALA A 114 7.13 -13.32 9.27
N CYS A 115 8.26 -12.91 9.86
CA CYS A 115 8.42 -11.55 10.40
C CYS A 115 8.43 -10.48 9.28
N LEU A 116 9.09 -10.71 8.15
CA LEU A 116 9.05 -9.79 7.01
C LEU A 116 7.64 -9.65 6.41
N LEU A 117 6.89 -10.75 6.30
CA LEU A 117 5.49 -10.73 5.87
C LEU A 117 4.59 -10.01 6.88
N GLY A 118 4.80 -10.22 8.18
CA GLY A 118 4.10 -9.51 9.26
C GLY A 118 4.37 -8.01 9.24
N LEU A 119 5.63 -7.59 9.08
CA LEU A 119 6.00 -6.18 8.91
C LEU A 119 5.32 -5.57 7.67
N LEU A 120 5.29 -6.31 6.55
CA LEU A 120 4.63 -5.86 5.33
C LEU A 120 3.10 -5.73 5.51
N ALA A 121 2.45 -6.67 6.20
CA ALA A 121 1.02 -6.59 6.50
C ALA A 121 0.69 -5.40 7.44
N VAL A 122 1.43 -5.24 8.54
CA VAL A 122 1.23 -4.15 9.51
C VAL A 122 1.46 -2.78 8.87
N THR A 123 2.55 -2.61 8.12
CA THR A 123 2.83 -1.32 7.46
C THR A 123 1.80 -0.97 6.37
N ASN A 124 1.21 -1.95 5.68
CA ASN A 124 0.10 -1.70 4.76
C ASN A 124 -1.22 -1.42 5.47
N ALA A 125 -1.53 -2.11 6.57
CA ALA A 125 -2.68 -1.77 7.41
C ALA A 125 -2.61 -0.30 7.87
N LEU A 126 -1.43 0.14 8.28
CA LEU A 126 -1.19 1.51 8.74
C LEU A 126 -1.26 2.53 7.60
N THR A 127 -0.52 2.33 6.51
CA THR A 127 -0.43 3.33 5.42
C THR A 127 -1.64 3.38 4.49
N ASN A 128 -2.39 2.29 4.36
CA ASN A 128 -3.51 2.19 3.41
C ASN A 128 -4.89 2.22 4.11
N GLY A 129 -4.95 1.94 5.42
CA GLY A 129 -6.19 1.93 6.20
C GLY A 129 -6.18 2.91 7.37
N VAL A 130 -5.27 2.70 8.34
CA VAL A 130 -5.31 3.43 9.63
C VAL A 130 -5.06 4.92 9.47
N LEU A 131 -3.95 5.28 8.82
CA LEU A 131 -3.52 6.66 8.69
C LEU A 131 -4.46 7.48 7.78
N PRO A 132 -4.79 7.06 6.54
CA PRO A 132 -5.68 7.85 5.68
C PRO A 132 -7.03 8.18 6.34
N ALA A 133 -7.59 7.24 7.11
CA ALA A 133 -8.84 7.42 7.84
C ALA A 133 -8.79 8.49 8.96
N VAL A 134 -7.61 8.90 9.42
CA VAL A 134 -7.42 9.95 10.44
C VAL A 134 -6.72 11.22 9.94
N GLN A 135 -6.43 11.31 8.64
CA GLN A 135 -5.68 12.43 8.06
C GLN A 135 -6.43 13.76 8.14
N SER A 136 -7.75 13.75 7.92
CA SER A 136 -8.61 14.93 8.10
C SER A 136 -8.64 15.38 9.56
N TYR A 137 -8.97 14.48 10.49
CA TYR A 137 -9.10 14.76 11.91
C TYR A 137 -7.81 15.26 12.56
N SER A 138 -6.65 14.74 12.16
CA SER A 138 -5.35 15.17 12.71
C SER A 138 -4.82 16.49 12.13
N CYS A 139 -5.13 16.82 10.85
CA CYS A 139 -4.56 18.00 10.19
C CYS A 139 -5.50 19.21 10.11
N LEU A 140 -6.82 19.02 9.94
CA LEU A 140 -7.75 20.14 9.73
C LEU A 140 -7.81 21.13 10.91
N PRO A 141 -7.66 20.73 12.20
CA PRO A 141 -7.55 21.68 13.31
C PRO A 141 -6.35 22.65 13.22
N TYR A 142 -5.33 22.32 12.42
CA TYR A 142 -4.18 23.20 12.13
C TYR A 142 -4.36 24.00 10.83
N GLY A 143 -5.57 23.98 10.26
CA GLY A 143 -5.96 24.70 9.07
C GLY A 143 -5.74 23.94 7.75
N ARG A 144 -6.48 24.34 6.72
CA ARG A 144 -6.46 23.70 5.39
C ARG A 144 -5.06 23.61 4.75
N LEU A 145 -4.18 24.58 5.00
CA LEU A 145 -2.81 24.57 4.51
C LEU A 145 -2.00 23.40 5.10
N ALA A 146 -2.15 23.12 6.40
CA ALA A 146 -1.49 21.99 7.05
C ALA A 146 -1.96 20.65 6.47
N TYR A 147 -3.27 20.50 6.25
CA TYR A 147 -3.85 19.33 5.59
C TYR A 147 -3.29 19.12 4.18
N HIS A 148 -3.34 20.15 3.31
CA HIS A 148 -2.87 20.02 1.94
C HIS A 148 -1.36 19.75 1.87
N LEU A 149 -0.56 20.43 2.70
CA LEU A 149 0.89 20.20 2.76
C LEU A 149 1.24 18.78 3.24
N ALA A 150 0.52 18.26 4.25
CA ALA A 150 0.68 16.88 4.72
C ALA A 150 0.31 15.84 3.65
N VAL A 151 -0.78 16.06 2.89
CA VAL A 151 -1.20 15.17 1.78
C VAL A 151 -0.17 15.16 0.65
N VAL A 152 0.27 16.34 0.20
CA VAL A 152 1.18 16.47 -0.97
C VAL A 152 2.58 15.95 -0.64
N LEU A 153 3.19 16.41 0.47
CA LEU A 153 4.54 15.94 0.85
C LEU A 153 4.50 14.47 1.31
N GLY A 154 3.42 14.02 1.94
CA GLY A 154 3.22 12.61 2.29
C GLY A 154 3.17 11.70 1.05
N SER A 155 2.49 12.13 -0.01
CA SER A 155 2.44 11.40 -1.28
C SER A 155 3.82 11.34 -1.97
N ALA A 156 4.63 12.39 -1.83
CA ALA A 156 6.01 12.43 -2.31
C ALA A 156 6.99 11.58 -1.48
N ALA A 157 6.64 11.20 -0.24
CA ALA A 157 7.49 10.39 0.63
C ALA A 157 7.67 8.94 0.13
N ASN A 158 6.65 8.36 -0.52
CA ASN A 158 6.73 7.02 -1.11
C ASN A 158 7.85 6.89 -2.17
N PRO A 159 7.89 7.72 -3.24
CA PRO A 159 8.95 7.62 -4.24
C PRO A 159 10.33 7.97 -3.66
N LEU A 160 10.42 8.94 -2.74
CA LEU A 160 11.66 9.24 -2.02
C LEU A 160 12.18 8.01 -1.24
N ALA A 161 11.29 7.29 -0.56
CA ALA A 161 11.64 6.06 0.15
C ALA A 161 12.13 4.96 -0.80
N CYS A 162 11.54 4.83 -2.00
CA CYS A 162 12.04 3.91 -3.03
C CYS A 162 13.47 4.26 -3.47
N PHE A 163 13.78 5.54 -3.68
CA PHE A 163 15.14 6.01 -3.98
C PHE A 163 16.13 5.68 -2.86
N LEU A 164 15.77 6.01 -1.62
CA LEU A 164 16.60 5.73 -0.45
C LEU A 164 16.87 4.23 -0.31
N ALA A 165 15.89 3.37 -0.60
CA ALA A 165 16.07 1.92 -0.59
C ALA A 165 16.96 1.39 -1.74
N MET A 166 17.03 2.08 -2.89
CA MET A 166 17.98 1.74 -3.96
C MET A 166 19.43 2.09 -3.58
N GLY A 167 19.67 3.19 -2.87
CA GLY A 167 21.00 3.59 -2.41
C GLY A 167 21.46 2.87 -1.14
N VAL A 168 20.58 2.76 -0.14
CA VAL A 168 20.87 2.19 1.18
C VAL A 168 19.73 1.24 1.57
N LEU A 169 19.88 -0.05 1.28
CA LEU A 169 18.89 -1.08 1.63
C LEU A 169 19.19 -1.69 3.01
N CYS A 170 18.33 -1.44 4.00
CA CYS A 170 18.45 -2.04 5.33
C CYS A 170 18.10 -3.54 5.27
N ARG A 171 19.12 -4.41 5.34
CA ARG A 171 18.95 -5.88 5.29
C ARG A 171 18.74 -6.53 6.66
N SER A 172 18.87 -5.75 7.74
CA SER A 172 18.76 -6.20 9.13
C SER A 172 17.31 -6.22 9.59
N LEU A 173 16.84 -7.36 10.11
CA LEU A 173 15.49 -7.48 10.68
C LEU A 173 15.30 -6.55 11.89
N ALA A 174 16.31 -6.43 12.75
CA ALA A 174 16.29 -5.51 13.90
C ALA A 174 16.29 -4.04 13.45
N GLY A 175 16.99 -3.72 12.35
CA GLY A 175 16.97 -2.38 11.74
C GLY A 175 15.59 -2.02 11.19
N LEU A 176 14.96 -2.94 10.45
CA LEU A 176 13.59 -2.76 9.95
C LEU A 176 12.56 -2.68 11.08
N GLY A 177 12.71 -3.48 12.14
CA GLY A 177 11.89 -3.40 13.35
C GLY A 177 12.02 -2.05 14.05
N SER A 178 13.25 -1.54 14.21
CA SER A 178 13.51 -0.22 14.81
C SER A 178 12.91 0.92 13.99
N LEU A 179 13.04 0.87 12.66
CA LEU A 179 12.39 1.81 11.75
C LEU A 179 10.85 1.73 11.84
N SER A 180 10.29 0.52 11.93
CA SER A 180 8.85 0.34 12.12
C SER A 180 8.36 0.92 13.45
N LEU A 181 9.12 0.74 14.54
CA LEU A 181 8.82 1.35 15.84
C LEU A 181 8.89 2.89 15.80
N LEU A 182 9.86 3.45 15.07
CA LEU A 182 9.94 4.89 14.84
C LEU A 182 8.73 5.41 14.03
N GLY A 183 8.33 4.70 12.97
CA GLY A 183 7.11 5.02 12.22
C GLY A 183 5.85 4.95 13.10
N MET A 184 5.77 3.95 13.98
CA MET A 184 4.69 3.79 14.96
C MET A 184 4.65 4.92 15.98
N LEU A 185 5.80 5.47 16.40
CA LEU A 185 5.85 6.63 17.31
C LEU A 185 5.18 7.86 16.66
N PHE A 186 5.52 8.18 15.41
CA PHE A 186 4.85 9.25 14.67
C PHE A 186 3.37 8.94 14.43
N GLY A 187 3.03 7.70 14.08
CA GLY A 187 1.64 7.27 13.89
C GLY A 187 0.79 7.39 15.16
N ALA A 188 1.35 7.07 16.32
CA ALA A 188 0.68 7.20 17.62
C ALA A 188 0.47 8.68 17.99
N TYR A 189 1.44 9.56 17.70
CA TYR A 189 1.26 11.00 17.83
C TYR A 189 0.11 11.51 16.94
N LEU A 190 0.10 11.16 15.65
CA LEU A 190 -0.97 11.56 14.71
C LEU A 190 -2.34 11.03 15.11
N MET A 191 -2.42 9.80 15.60
CA MET A 191 -3.64 9.21 16.15
C MET A 191 -4.12 9.96 17.41
N THR A 192 -3.19 10.38 18.27
CA THR A 192 -3.50 11.20 19.45
C THR A 192 -4.08 12.56 19.04
N LEU A 193 -3.51 13.22 18.01
CA LEU A 193 -4.08 14.46 17.48
C LEU A 193 -5.50 14.27 16.95
N ALA A 194 -5.76 13.16 16.25
CA ALA A 194 -7.09 12.84 15.74
C ALA A 194 -8.11 12.58 16.88
N VAL A 195 -7.71 11.87 17.95
CA VAL A 195 -8.56 11.63 19.13
C VAL A 195 -8.85 12.91 19.92
N LEU A 196 -7.90 13.85 19.97
CA LEU A 196 -8.07 15.17 20.63
C LEU A 196 -8.74 16.22 19.74
N SER A 197 -9.08 15.89 18.49
CA SER A 197 -9.84 16.76 17.59
C SER A 197 -11.26 16.95 18.12
N PRO A 198 -11.79 18.20 18.18
CA PRO A 198 -11.41 19.37 17.38
C PRO A 198 -10.27 20.25 17.92
N CYS A 199 -9.83 20.08 19.16
CA CYS A 199 -8.83 20.97 19.81
C CYS A 199 -7.55 20.22 20.26
N PRO A 200 -6.75 19.68 19.32
CA PRO A 200 -5.46 19.08 19.65
C PRO A 200 -4.44 20.13 20.16
N PRO A 201 -3.35 19.70 20.81
CA PRO A 201 -2.35 20.61 21.35
C PRO A 201 -1.65 21.45 20.27
N LEU A 202 -1.20 22.66 20.63
CA LEU A 202 -0.48 23.61 19.74
C LEU A 202 -1.30 24.15 18.55
N VAL A 203 -2.63 23.98 18.53
CA VAL A 203 -3.52 24.67 17.58
C VAL A 203 -3.33 26.19 17.66
N GLY A 204 -3.45 26.86 16.51
CA GLY A 204 -3.17 28.31 16.37
C GLY A 204 -1.68 28.68 16.32
N THR A 205 -0.75 27.74 16.59
CA THR A 205 0.70 28.01 16.51
C THR A 205 1.33 27.48 15.22
N SER A 206 2.33 28.19 14.69
CA SER A 206 3.15 27.71 13.57
C SER A 206 3.94 26.44 13.92
N ALA A 207 4.32 26.27 15.18
CA ALA A 207 4.97 25.06 15.69
C ALA A 207 4.07 23.82 15.54
N GLY A 208 2.78 23.93 15.86
CA GLY A 208 1.80 22.85 15.66
C GLY A 208 1.67 22.44 14.19
N VAL A 209 1.53 23.43 13.29
CA VAL A 209 1.47 23.22 11.83
C VAL A 209 2.70 22.49 11.30
N VAL A 210 3.91 22.92 11.68
CA VAL A 210 5.16 22.26 11.26
C VAL A 210 5.24 20.84 11.83
N LEU A 211 4.90 20.66 13.11
CA LEU A 211 5.03 19.37 13.79
C LEU A 211 4.06 18.32 13.22
N VAL A 212 2.81 18.68 12.91
CA VAL A 212 1.85 17.74 12.30
C VAL A 212 2.27 17.35 10.88
N VAL A 213 2.68 18.30 10.04
CA VAL A 213 3.12 18.03 8.66
C VAL A 213 4.38 17.17 8.65
N VAL A 214 5.40 17.53 9.43
CA VAL A 214 6.66 16.75 9.50
C VAL A 214 6.40 15.34 10.03
N SER A 215 5.52 15.18 11.03
CA SER A 215 5.14 13.85 11.54
C SER A 215 4.46 12.99 10.48
N TRP A 216 3.56 13.56 9.68
CA TRP A 216 2.93 12.89 8.54
C TRP A 216 3.94 12.40 7.50
N VAL A 217 4.83 13.30 7.06
CA VAL A 217 5.84 13.00 6.04
C VAL A 217 6.83 11.93 6.53
N LEU A 218 7.31 12.04 7.77
CA LEU A 218 8.22 11.06 8.37
C LEU A 218 7.54 9.70 8.59
N CYS A 219 6.29 9.67 9.10
CA CYS A 219 5.55 8.43 9.32
C CYS A 219 5.35 7.65 8.00
N LEU A 220 4.83 8.32 6.97
CA LEU A 220 4.60 7.70 5.65
C LEU A 220 5.92 7.31 4.97
N GLY A 221 6.94 8.18 5.00
CA GLY A 221 8.24 7.89 4.40
C GLY A 221 8.95 6.70 5.07
N VAL A 222 8.94 6.61 6.40
CA VAL A 222 9.53 5.49 7.14
C VAL A 222 8.79 4.19 6.87
N PHE A 223 7.46 4.18 6.91
CA PHE A 223 6.70 2.95 6.61
C PHE A 223 6.85 2.51 5.14
N SER A 224 6.90 3.45 4.19
CA SER A 224 7.14 3.12 2.79
C SER A 224 8.55 2.60 2.54
N TYR A 225 9.57 3.13 3.24
CA TYR A 225 10.91 2.55 3.21
C TYR A 225 10.92 1.12 3.76
N VAL A 226 10.26 0.86 4.89
CA VAL A 226 10.11 -0.50 5.44
C VAL A 226 9.38 -1.43 4.47
N LYS A 227 8.29 -0.97 3.84
CA LYS A 227 7.53 -1.72 2.82
C LYS A 227 8.42 -2.12 1.65
N VAL A 228 9.18 -1.19 1.08
CA VAL A 228 10.11 -1.44 -0.03
C VAL A 228 11.21 -2.42 0.42
N ALA A 229 11.86 -2.16 1.54
CA ALA A 229 12.98 -2.98 2.02
C ALA A 229 12.54 -4.42 2.37
N ALA A 230 11.40 -4.59 3.06
CA ALA A 230 10.84 -5.91 3.35
C ALA A 230 10.46 -6.66 2.06
N SER A 231 9.83 -5.97 1.10
CA SER A 231 9.49 -6.54 -0.21
C SER A 231 10.73 -6.96 -1.00
N SER A 232 11.79 -6.14 -1.01
CA SER A 232 13.07 -6.46 -1.66
C SER A 232 13.77 -7.67 -1.03
N LEU A 233 13.67 -7.84 0.29
CA LEU A 233 14.21 -9.02 0.98
C LEU A 233 13.38 -10.28 0.69
N LEU A 234 12.06 -10.16 0.59
CA LEU A 234 11.15 -11.26 0.21
C LEU A 234 11.32 -11.65 -1.27
N HIS A 235 11.64 -10.71 -2.17
CA HIS A 235 11.89 -10.97 -3.60
C HIS A 235 13.01 -12.01 -3.80
N GLY A 236 14.04 -12.02 -2.95
CA GLY A 236 15.09 -13.04 -2.94
C GLY A 236 14.61 -14.46 -2.57
N GLY A 237 13.32 -14.64 -2.26
CA GLY A 237 12.62 -15.91 -2.10
C GLY A 237 11.97 -16.47 -3.38
N GLY A 238 11.94 -15.70 -4.47
CA GLY A 238 11.32 -16.10 -5.74
C GLY A 238 9.79 -15.95 -5.75
N GLN A 239 9.15 -16.51 -6.78
CA GLN A 239 7.71 -16.39 -7.04
C GLN A 239 6.77 -16.65 -5.83
N PRO A 240 6.91 -17.73 -5.02
CA PRO A 240 6.00 -17.97 -3.91
C PRO A 240 6.13 -16.91 -2.80
N ALA A 241 7.32 -16.33 -2.62
CA ALA A 241 7.53 -15.24 -1.67
C ALA A 241 6.90 -13.92 -2.13
N LEU A 242 6.88 -13.67 -3.45
CA LEU A 242 6.19 -12.52 -4.04
C LEU A 242 4.66 -12.65 -3.94
N LEU A 243 4.12 -13.86 -4.16
CA LEU A 243 2.70 -14.13 -3.94
C LEU A 243 2.31 -13.95 -2.47
N ALA A 244 3.09 -14.50 -1.54
CA ALA A 244 2.87 -14.31 -0.10
C ALA A 244 2.96 -12.82 0.31
N ALA A 245 3.90 -12.06 -0.27
CA ALA A 245 3.99 -10.61 -0.05
C ALA A 245 2.75 -9.87 -0.56
N GLY A 246 2.24 -10.22 -1.75
CA GLY A 246 1.00 -9.66 -2.31
C GLY A 246 -0.22 -9.96 -1.42
N VAL A 247 -0.36 -11.19 -0.93
CA VAL A 247 -1.41 -11.56 0.03
C VAL A 247 -1.27 -10.76 1.33
N ALA A 248 -0.06 -10.62 1.88
CA ALA A 248 0.18 -9.84 3.09
C ALA A 248 -0.17 -8.35 2.93
N ILE A 249 0.12 -7.75 1.76
CA ILE A 249 -0.27 -6.37 1.43
C ILE A 249 -1.79 -6.20 1.44
N GLN A 250 -2.52 -7.10 0.77
CA GLN A 250 -3.98 -7.02 0.64
C GLN A 250 -4.68 -7.30 1.98
N VAL A 251 -4.28 -8.35 2.70
CA VAL A 251 -4.81 -8.69 4.03
C VAL A 251 -4.52 -7.56 5.01
N GLY A 252 -3.31 -7.01 5.02
CA GLY A 252 -2.96 -5.86 5.85
C GLY A 252 -3.87 -4.66 5.58
N SER A 253 -4.01 -4.25 4.31
CA SER A 253 -4.85 -3.13 3.90
C SER A 253 -6.32 -3.32 4.32
N LEU A 254 -6.87 -4.52 4.11
CA LEU A 254 -8.22 -4.89 4.54
C LEU A 254 -8.39 -4.80 6.07
N LEU A 255 -7.44 -5.34 6.84
CA LEU A 255 -7.47 -5.28 8.30
C LEU A 255 -7.41 -3.82 8.80
N GLY A 256 -6.60 -2.97 8.18
CA GLY A 256 -6.54 -1.53 8.50
C GLY A 256 -7.87 -0.82 8.23
N ALA A 257 -8.51 -1.10 7.08
CA ALA A 257 -9.81 -0.55 6.74
C ALA A 257 -10.92 -1.03 7.69
N VAL A 258 -10.99 -2.33 7.99
CA VAL A 258 -11.96 -2.92 8.93
C VAL A 258 -11.75 -2.40 10.36
N ALA A 259 -10.50 -2.15 10.78
CA ALA A 259 -10.22 -1.58 12.09
C ALA A 259 -10.68 -0.12 12.22
N MET A 260 -10.54 0.71 11.18
CA MET A 260 -10.91 2.13 11.23
C MET A 260 -12.34 2.46 10.82
N PHE A 261 -12.99 1.60 10.04
CA PHE A 261 -14.33 1.88 9.53
C PHE A 261 -15.36 2.07 10.67
N PRO A 262 -15.48 1.18 11.68
CA PRO A 262 -16.44 1.37 12.76
C PRO A 262 -16.16 2.64 13.61
N PRO A 263 -14.92 2.92 14.09
CA PRO A 263 -14.62 4.16 14.81
C PRO A 263 -14.91 5.45 14.04
N THR A 264 -14.62 5.49 12.73
CA THR A 264 -14.78 6.72 11.93
C THR A 264 -16.21 6.91 11.41
N SER A 265 -16.89 5.83 11.04
CA SER A 265 -18.11 5.87 10.23
C SER A 265 -19.37 5.42 10.97
N ILE A 266 -19.25 4.66 12.07
CA ILE A 266 -20.40 4.16 12.87
C ILE A 266 -20.45 4.86 14.23
N TYR A 267 -19.33 4.84 14.97
CA TYR A 267 -19.25 5.39 16.32
C TYR A 267 -18.88 6.88 16.36
N HIS A 268 -18.45 7.46 15.23
CA HIS A 268 -18.00 8.85 15.10
C HIS A 268 -17.06 9.31 16.23
N VAL A 269 -16.09 8.45 16.57
CA VAL A 269 -15.10 8.67 17.65
C VAL A 269 -14.25 9.92 17.38
N PHE A 270 -13.99 10.20 16.10
CA PHE A 270 -13.21 11.35 15.66
C PHE A 270 -14.14 12.46 15.19
N GLN A 271 -13.96 13.67 15.72
CA GLN A 271 -14.72 14.86 15.30
C GLN A 271 -13.82 15.77 14.49
N SER A 272 -14.25 16.17 13.29
CA SER A 272 -13.47 17.11 12.46
C SER A 272 -13.68 18.52 12.97
N GLY A 273 -12.59 19.19 13.38
CA GLY A 273 -12.60 20.62 13.65
C GLY A 273 -13.07 21.41 12.42
N LYS A 274 -13.86 22.46 12.66
CA LYS A 274 -14.37 23.39 11.66
C LYS A 274 -13.81 24.78 11.91
N ASP A 275 -13.11 25.29 10.90
CA ASP A 275 -12.67 26.69 10.85
C ASP A 275 -13.85 27.62 11.23
N CYS A 276 -13.60 28.56 12.16
CA CYS A 276 -14.55 29.56 12.65
C CYS A 276 -15.75 29.07 13.49
N VAL A 277 -15.88 27.78 13.82
CA VAL A 277 -16.93 27.27 14.73
C VAL A 277 -16.34 26.82 16.07
N ASP A 278 -15.23 26.08 16.02
CA ASP A 278 -14.61 25.51 17.22
C ASP A 278 -13.61 26.50 17.84
N LEU A 279 -14.06 27.22 18.88
CA LEU A 279 -13.25 28.16 19.66
C LEU A 279 -12.33 27.41 20.64
N CYS A 280 -11.27 26.80 20.11
CA CYS A 280 -10.20 26.23 20.94
C CYS A 280 -9.44 27.36 21.65
N SER A 281 -9.61 27.47 22.97
CA SER A 281 -8.84 28.41 23.81
C SER A 281 -7.35 28.05 23.80
N SER A 282 -6.51 29.05 23.49
CA SER A 282 -5.04 28.94 23.53
C SER A 282 -4.48 28.84 24.94
#